data_AF-A0A1Q7GLT6-F1
#
_entry.id   AF-A0A1Q7GLT6-F1
#
_cell.length_a   1.000
_cell.length_b   1.000
_cell.length_c   1.000
_cell.angle_alpha   90.00
_cell.angle_beta   90.00
_cell.angle_gamma   90.00
#
_symmetry.space_group_name_H-M   'P 1'
#
loop_
_entity.id
_entity.type
_entity.pdbx_description
1 polymer ?
#
loop_
_entity_poly.entity_id
_entity_poly.type
_entity_poly.pdbx_seq_one_letter_code
_entity_poly.pdbx_strand_id
1 'polypeptide(L)'
;MPWIVLGVFLIYVAAAMFRPVRSSGGFKVAEFGRLPVLLSAHVQPIDSVAHLALFQIRGTMNLPLENPNARRWQVWKRTLTLDPAEWLLEVMTKPAAADTRKIFPINDSNVLSRLQLKPGAGEGYYAFKDLQAKLDEIGKETARIAKLEPGARAAWERQWLKLQNALVIYERLKNSLQPNSLLEREAGGKPVAFNFAASLNAYQSGLRESVKAAAARKQGKQQEIDQVTVEAMRAFAGSFVVVSRAAMLSVIPPTDPVKAGDRWENIGTSIVNSARTGRLPVAVGHFATMSSAYAHGKPEAFNADVAKYQQWLSKAYGPQVSKVRTQYFNNMFKPFVRAAAIYFVAFVLLCLFWFKRSTALYRSALTLVVLAGVLHTAGLILGLMIEGRLPFASVYGSIIAAGWIVLLLAALAERFWRNGPGLGTAAAAGLIALSTAHSLAPGGPAEWIRTVFDMSFLSAIVAIGIIGIFMALAEGRAFHMLRRIANAMRSVVRQNKSEITVASPSC
;
A
#
# COMPACT_ATOMS: atom_id res chain seq x y z
N MET A 1 6.27 29.55 20.94
CA MET A 1 6.06 28.12 21.24
C MET A 1 5.04 27.45 20.34
N PRO A 2 3.74 27.82 20.27
CA PRO A 2 2.76 27.11 19.42
C PRO A 2 3.12 27.06 17.94
N TRP A 3 3.57 28.18 17.37
CA TRP A 3 4.02 28.25 15.98
C TRP A 3 5.26 27.42 15.66
N ILE A 4 6.16 27.23 16.65
CA ILE A 4 7.34 26.38 16.50
C ILE A 4 6.90 24.92 16.44
N VAL A 5 6.02 24.50 17.35
CA VAL A 5 5.45 23.14 17.37
C VAL A 5 4.72 22.86 16.06
N LEU A 6 3.85 23.77 15.61
CA LEU A 6 3.16 23.65 14.33
C LEU A 6 4.16 23.57 13.17
N GLY A 7 5.17 24.44 13.12
CA GLY A 7 6.20 24.44 12.08
C GLY A 7 6.93 23.10 11.98
N VAL A 8 7.30 22.49 13.10
CA VAL A 8 7.94 21.16 13.14
C VAL A 8 7.02 20.09 12.55
N PHE A 9 5.73 20.09 12.91
CA PHE A 9 4.79 19.10 12.36
C PHE A 9 4.43 19.35 10.90
N LEU A 10 4.41 20.61 10.45
CA LEU A 10 4.29 20.93 9.03
C LEU A 10 5.51 20.43 8.23
N ILE A 11 6.73 20.58 8.78
CA ILE A 11 7.94 20.00 8.18
C ILE A 11 7.86 18.48 8.15
N TYR A 12 7.39 17.83 9.23
CA TYR A 12 7.16 16.39 9.26
C TYR A 12 6.19 15.92 8.16
N VAL A 13 5.08 16.63 7.98
CA VAL A 13 4.10 16.36 6.91
C VAL A 13 4.70 16.60 5.52
N ALA A 14 5.39 17.72 5.32
CA ALA A 14 6.03 18.06 4.05
C ALA A 14 7.12 17.06 3.68
N ALA A 15 7.98 16.66 4.62
CA ALA A 15 9.01 15.64 4.42
C ALA A 15 8.41 14.29 4.01
N ALA A 16 7.22 13.95 4.52
CA ALA A 16 6.51 12.75 4.12
C ALA A 16 5.82 12.87 2.75
N MET A 17 5.40 14.08 2.36
CA MET A 17 4.75 14.37 1.08
C MET A 17 5.75 14.37 -0.08
N PHE A 18 6.96 14.91 0.15
CA PHE A 18 8.01 15.07 -0.86
C PHE A 18 9.14 14.06 -0.72
N ARG A 19 8.89 12.91 -0.08
CA ARG A 19 9.92 11.88 0.13
C ARG A 19 10.44 11.39 -1.23
N PRO A 20 11.73 11.59 -1.58
CA PRO A 20 12.27 11.06 -2.81
C PRO A 20 12.32 9.54 -2.70
N VAL A 21 11.69 8.85 -3.64
CA VAL A 21 11.88 7.41 -3.80
C VAL A 21 13.23 7.23 -4.48
N ARG A 22 14.18 6.69 -3.73
CA ARG A 22 15.51 6.36 -4.26
C ARG A 22 15.45 4.96 -4.84
N SER A 23 15.97 4.82 -6.04
CA SER A 23 16.16 3.57 -6.75
C SER A 23 17.65 3.35 -6.95
N SER A 24 18.07 2.08 -7.07
CA SER A 24 19.45 1.79 -7.43
C SER A 24 19.71 2.13 -8.91
N GLY A 25 20.95 2.49 -9.25
CA GLY A 25 21.40 2.53 -10.65
C GLY A 25 20.73 3.56 -11.58
N GLY A 26 20.04 4.59 -11.06
CA GLY A 26 19.45 5.66 -11.88
C GLY A 26 18.10 5.33 -12.57
N PHE A 27 17.53 4.16 -12.29
CA PHE A 27 16.22 3.75 -12.81
C PHE A 27 15.08 4.51 -12.13
N LYS A 28 14.10 5.08 -12.83
CA LYS A 28 12.93 5.74 -12.23
C LYS A 28 11.88 4.72 -11.79
N VAL A 29 12.23 3.86 -10.84
CA VAL A 29 11.37 2.77 -10.34
C VAL A 29 10.05 3.29 -9.79
N ALA A 30 10.04 4.45 -9.12
CA ALA A 30 8.79 5.04 -8.64
C ALA A 30 7.78 5.33 -9.76
N GLU A 31 8.25 5.72 -10.93
CA GLU A 31 7.40 5.96 -12.10
C GLU A 31 6.87 4.64 -12.68
N PHE A 32 7.66 3.57 -12.64
CA PHE A 32 7.21 2.22 -12.96
C PHE A 32 6.18 1.70 -11.95
N GLY A 33 6.41 1.91 -10.64
CA GLY A 33 5.49 1.52 -9.57
C GLY A 33 4.12 2.20 -9.64
N ARG A 34 4.04 3.37 -10.29
CA ARG A 34 2.78 4.09 -10.58
C ARG A 34 2.00 3.53 -11.76
N LEU A 35 2.58 2.63 -12.56
CA LEU A 35 1.86 2.06 -13.68
C LEU A 35 0.65 1.26 -13.17
N PRO A 36 -0.49 1.35 -13.85
CA PRO A 36 -1.70 0.59 -13.53
C PRO A 36 -1.52 -0.90 -13.83
N VAL A 37 -2.06 -1.73 -12.94
CA VAL A 37 -2.17 -3.18 -13.09
C VAL A 37 -3.49 -3.65 -12.47
N LEU A 38 -4.14 -4.60 -13.11
CA LEU A 38 -5.31 -5.28 -12.55
C LEU A 38 -4.85 -6.49 -11.74
N LEU A 39 -5.25 -6.54 -10.46
CA LEU A 39 -5.11 -7.69 -9.59
C LEU A 39 -6.38 -7.80 -8.73
N SER A 40 -6.96 -9.00 -8.63
CA SER A 40 -8.20 -9.25 -7.89
C SER A 40 -9.36 -8.31 -8.29
N ALA A 41 -9.58 -8.17 -9.60
CA ALA A 41 -10.63 -7.34 -10.21
C ALA A 41 -10.55 -5.83 -9.95
N HIS A 42 -9.42 -5.31 -9.45
CA HIS A 42 -9.24 -3.87 -9.23
C HIS A 42 -7.96 -3.36 -9.88
N VAL A 43 -8.07 -2.28 -10.64
CA VAL A 43 -6.91 -1.58 -11.21
C VAL A 43 -6.24 -0.76 -10.11
N GLN A 44 -4.96 -1.02 -9.84
CA GLN A 44 -4.17 -0.41 -8.79
C GLN A 44 -2.71 -0.18 -9.26
N PRO A 45 -1.89 0.57 -8.52
CA PRO A 45 -0.47 0.71 -8.83
C PRO A 45 0.28 -0.62 -8.71
N ILE A 46 1.28 -0.85 -9.57
CA ILE A 46 2.24 -1.96 -9.44
C ILE A 46 2.91 -1.97 -8.06
N ASP A 47 3.18 -0.79 -7.50
CA ASP A 47 3.72 -0.62 -6.15
C ASP A 47 2.87 -1.29 -5.06
N SER A 48 1.54 -1.17 -5.14
CA SER A 48 0.62 -1.84 -4.21
C SER A 48 0.74 -3.35 -4.30
N VAL A 49 0.85 -3.87 -5.52
CA VAL A 49 0.99 -5.31 -5.77
C VAL A 49 2.32 -5.81 -5.22
N ALA A 50 3.41 -5.06 -5.43
CA ALA A 50 4.72 -5.41 -4.90
C ALA A 50 4.73 -5.47 -3.36
N HIS A 51 4.14 -4.47 -2.71
CA HIS A 51 3.98 -4.44 -1.26
C HIS A 51 3.15 -5.63 -0.74
N LEU A 52 2.04 -5.94 -1.40
CA LEU A 52 1.18 -7.07 -1.03
C LEU A 52 1.91 -8.41 -1.21
N ALA A 53 2.61 -8.59 -2.32
CA ALA A 53 3.38 -9.79 -2.60
C ALA A 53 4.50 -10.01 -1.57
N LEU A 54 5.30 -8.98 -1.28
CA LEU A 54 6.32 -9.07 -0.22
C LEU A 54 5.69 -9.36 1.14
N PHE A 55 4.56 -8.74 1.45
CA PHE A 55 3.87 -9.04 2.70
C PHE A 55 3.41 -10.50 2.77
N GLN A 56 2.84 -11.05 1.69
CA GLN A 56 2.37 -12.44 1.64
C GLN A 56 3.52 -13.46 1.67
N ILE A 57 4.67 -13.14 1.06
CA ILE A 57 5.83 -14.03 1.02
C ILE A 57 6.69 -13.90 2.29
N ARG A 58 7.04 -12.66 2.65
CA ARG A 58 8.02 -12.35 3.71
C ARG A 58 7.38 -12.03 5.06
N GLY A 59 6.10 -11.70 5.10
CA GLY A 59 5.43 -11.16 6.30
C GLY A 59 5.75 -9.67 6.56
N THR A 60 6.53 -9.04 5.70
CA THR A 60 6.93 -7.62 5.83
C THR A 60 7.01 -6.94 4.48
N MET A 61 6.73 -5.65 4.44
CA MET A 61 6.66 -4.86 3.21
C MET A 61 8.01 -4.36 2.67
N ASN A 62 9.15 -4.61 3.36
CA ASN A 62 10.46 -4.08 3.00
C ASN A 62 11.48 -5.22 2.82
N LEU A 63 12.42 -5.05 1.89
CA LEU A 63 13.51 -6.00 1.64
C LEU A 63 14.87 -5.38 1.99
N PRO A 64 15.56 -5.78 3.07
CA PRO A 64 16.92 -5.32 3.36
C PRO A 64 17.93 -5.93 2.37
N LEU A 65 18.79 -5.09 1.77
CA LEU A 65 19.91 -5.45 0.87
C LEU A 65 21.22 -5.68 1.64
N GLU A 66 21.43 -4.95 2.74
CA GLU A 66 22.58 -5.13 3.63
C GLU A 66 22.12 -5.28 5.08
N ASN A 67 22.81 -6.13 5.84
CA ASN A 67 22.67 -6.36 7.27
C ASN A 67 21.22 -6.58 7.77
N PRO A 68 20.64 -7.78 7.59
CA PRO A 68 19.33 -8.13 8.13
C PRO A 68 19.24 -8.01 9.68
N ASN A 69 20.37 -7.86 10.39
CA ASN A 69 20.43 -7.71 11.85
C ASN A 69 20.24 -6.26 12.35
N ALA A 70 20.13 -5.26 11.46
CA ALA A 70 19.86 -3.89 11.91
C ALA A 70 18.45 -3.81 12.50
N ARG A 71 18.38 -3.61 13.82
CA ARG A 71 17.09 -3.45 14.52
C ARG A 71 16.45 -2.13 14.11
N ARG A 72 15.12 -2.07 14.09
CA ARG A 72 14.33 -0.87 13.71
C ARG A 72 14.72 0.43 14.42
N TRP A 73 15.30 0.34 15.63
CA TRP A 73 15.76 1.47 16.43
C TRP A 73 17.22 1.90 16.17
N GLN A 74 18.00 1.08 15.44
CA GLN A 74 19.40 1.38 15.06
C GLN A 74 19.43 2.24 13.79
N VAL A 75 18.91 3.45 13.88
CA VAL A 75 18.75 4.39 12.74
C VAL A 75 20.07 4.77 12.05
N TRP A 76 21.21 4.58 12.73
CA TRP A 76 22.57 4.80 12.21
C TRP A 76 23.13 3.64 11.36
N LYS A 77 22.61 2.40 11.51
CA LYS A 77 22.93 1.27 10.63
C LYS A 77 21.88 1.19 9.51
N ARG A 78 21.81 2.21 8.66
CA ARG A 78 20.87 2.22 7.53
C ARG A 78 21.15 1.02 6.63
N THR A 79 20.32 0.01 6.74
CA THR A 79 20.26 -1.07 5.78
C THR A 79 19.78 -0.47 4.48
N LEU A 80 20.57 -0.58 3.42
CA LEU A 80 20.08 -0.29 2.09
C LEU A 80 18.87 -1.22 1.88
N THR A 81 17.69 -0.71 1.57
CA THR A 81 16.50 -1.53 1.31
C THR A 81 16.17 -1.47 -0.16
N LEU A 82 15.84 -2.61 -0.76
CA LEU A 82 15.30 -2.65 -2.10
C LEU A 82 13.86 -2.13 -2.06
N ASP A 83 13.56 -1.19 -2.94
CA ASP A 83 12.18 -0.71 -3.11
C ASP A 83 11.29 -1.88 -3.56
N PRO A 84 10.07 -2.05 -3.02
CA PRO A 84 9.20 -3.15 -3.38
C PRO A 84 8.91 -3.24 -4.88
N ALA A 85 8.66 -2.11 -5.56
CA ALA A 85 8.44 -2.11 -7.00
C ALA A 85 9.71 -2.51 -7.76
N GLU A 86 10.89 -2.16 -7.25
CA GLU A 86 12.18 -2.62 -7.78
C GLU A 86 12.36 -4.12 -7.60
N TRP A 87 12.01 -4.68 -6.44
CA TRP A 87 12.02 -6.11 -6.19
C TRP A 87 11.09 -6.86 -7.14
N LEU A 88 9.85 -6.39 -7.31
CA LEU A 88 8.90 -7.03 -8.22
C LEU A 88 9.41 -6.97 -9.67
N LEU A 89 9.98 -5.83 -10.07
CA LEU A 89 10.63 -5.69 -11.38
C LEU A 89 11.81 -6.67 -11.52
N GLU A 90 12.66 -6.83 -10.51
CA GLU A 90 13.75 -7.79 -10.48
C GLU A 90 13.25 -9.24 -10.63
N VAL A 91 12.21 -9.63 -9.88
CA VAL A 91 11.59 -10.96 -9.99
C VAL A 91 11.11 -11.26 -11.41
N MET A 92 10.53 -10.27 -12.09
CA MET A 92 9.96 -10.45 -13.44
C MET A 92 10.99 -10.37 -14.57
N THR A 93 12.22 -9.89 -14.32
CA THR A 93 13.18 -9.52 -15.39
C THR A 93 14.61 -9.97 -15.15
N LYS A 94 15.00 -10.23 -13.91
CA LYS A 94 16.32 -10.72 -13.46
C LYS A 94 16.13 -11.81 -12.40
N PRO A 95 15.42 -12.90 -12.70
CA PRO A 95 15.13 -13.96 -11.72
C PRO A 95 16.40 -14.55 -11.10
N ALA A 96 17.50 -14.68 -11.85
CA ALA A 96 18.78 -15.14 -11.30
C ALA A 96 19.29 -14.31 -10.10
N ALA A 97 19.02 -13.00 -10.08
CA ALA A 97 19.32 -12.13 -8.94
C ALA A 97 18.25 -12.27 -7.86
N ALA A 98 16.97 -12.21 -8.25
CA ALA A 98 15.83 -12.29 -7.33
C ALA A 98 15.81 -13.60 -6.53
N ASP A 99 16.19 -14.72 -7.15
CA ASP A 99 16.18 -16.05 -6.55
C ASP A 99 17.18 -16.22 -5.42
N THR A 100 18.18 -15.32 -5.33
CA THR A 100 19.16 -15.27 -4.23
C THR A 100 18.70 -14.41 -3.06
N ARG A 101 17.58 -13.69 -3.19
CA ARG A 101 17.03 -12.83 -2.13
C ARG A 101 16.41 -13.70 -1.04
N LYS A 102 16.84 -13.50 0.21
CA LYS A 102 16.30 -14.19 1.39
C LYS A 102 14.95 -13.59 1.81
N ILE A 103 13.87 -14.13 1.25
CA ILE A 103 12.50 -13.61 1.47
C ILE A 103 11.53 -14.61 2.08
N PHE A 104 11.89 -15.89 2.19
CA PHE A 104 11.00 -16.94 2.69
C PHE A 104 11.26 -17.23 4.17
N PRO A 105 10.37 -16.82 5.10
CA PRO A 105 10.56 -17.05 6.52
C PRO A 105 10.30 -18.51 6.90
N ILE A 106 11.33 -19.19 7.41
CA ILE A 106 11.25 -20.56 7.93
C ILE A 106 11.87 -20.58 9.32
N ASN A 107 11.02 -20.77 10.33
CA ASN A 107 11.36 -20.64 11.75
C ASN A 107 11.13 -21.93 12.54
N ASP A 108 10.28 -22.83 12.05
CA ASP A 108 10.00 -24.10 12.70
C ASP A 108 11.09 -25.15 12.40
N SER A 109 11.62 -25.74 13.47
CA SER A 109 12.71 -26.71 13.39
C SER A 109 12.31 -27.99 12.64
N ASN A 110 11.04 -28.41 12.68
CA ASN A 110 10.57 -29.58 11.92
C ASN A 110 10.57 -29.30 10.42
N VAL A 111 10.17 -28.09 10.02
CA VAL A 111 10.22 -27.66 8.61
C VAL A 111 11.67 -27.65 8.12
N LEU A 112 12.58 -27.07 8.90
CA LEU A 112 14.01 -27.04 8.57
C LEU A 112 14.61 -28.43 8.44
N SER A 113 14.29 -29.32 9.39
CA SER A 113 14.80 -30.69 9.41
C SER A 113 14.32 -31.51 8.21
N ARG A 114 13.04 -31.41 7.87
CA ARG A 114 12.46 -32.09 6.69
C ARG A 114 13.09 -31.61 5.39
N LEU A 115 13.21 -30.29 5.22
CA LEU A 115 13.82 -29.70 4.02
C LEU A 115 15.36 -29.80 4.02
N GLN A 116 15.97 -30.34 5.08
CA GLN A 116 17.42 -30.44 5.27
C GLN A 116 18.12 -29.08 5.15
N LEU A 117 17.46 -28.02 5.61
CA LEU A 117 17.98 -26.66 5.61
C LEU A 117 18.78 -26.43 6.88
N LYS A 118 19.99 -25.90 6.74
CA LYS A 118 20.75 -25.42 7.90
C LYS A 118 20.02 -24.23 8.52
N PRO A 119 19.90 -24.15 9.85
CA PRO A 119 19.43 -22.93 10.50
C PRO A 119 20.29 -21.77 10.00
N GLY A 120 19.70 -20.86 9.21
CA GLY A 120 20.42 -19.68 8.72
C GLY A 120 21.03 -18.95 9.90
N ALA A 121 22.28 -18.49 9.78
CA ALA A 121 23.05 -17.84 10.85
C ALA A 121 22.32 -16.62 11.44
N GLY A 122 21.35 -16.85 12.33
CA GLY A 122 20.45 -15.84 12.90
C GLY A 122 19.31 -15.35 11.99
N GLU A 123 19.14 -15.85 10.77
CA GLU A 123 18.35 -15.10 9.77
C GLU A 123 16.91 -15.57 9.55
N GLY A 124 16.54 -16.83 9.82
CA GLY A 124 15.14 -17.29 9.66
C GLY A 124 14.50 -17.07 8.26
N TYR A 125 15.25 -16.55 7.29
CA TYR A 125 14.82 -16.28 5.91
C TYR A 125 15.72 -17.03 4.93
N TYR A 126 15.10 -17.67 3.95
CA TYR A 126 15.76 -18.48 2.94
C TYR A 126 15.49 -17.90 1.55
N ALA A 127 16.38 -18.20 0.60
CA ALA A 127 16.24 -17.77 -0.78
C ALA A 127 15.46 -18.80 -1.61
N PHE A 128 14.86 -18.38 -2.73
CA PHE A 128 14.17 -19.32 -3.63
C PHE A 128 15.14 -20.40 -4.13
N LYS A 129 16.39 -20.01 -4.44
CA LYS A 129 17.46 -20.90 -4.89
C LYS A 129 17.74 -22.04 -3.90
N ASP A 130 17.60 -21.80 -2.60
CA ASP A 130 17.81 -22.82 -1.55
C ASP A 130 16.67 -23.85 -1.53
N LEU A 131 15.49 -23.47 -2.01
CA LEU A 131 14.26 -24.27 -1.98
C LEU A 131 13.96 -24.95 -3.31
N GLN A 132 14.61 -24.54 -4.40
CA GLN A 132 14.31 -24.98 -5.76
C GLN A 132 14.39 -26.50 -5.93
N ALA A 133 15.42 -27.15 -5.37
CA ALA A 133 15.59 -28.61 -5.42
C ALA A 133 14.59 -29.37 -4.53
N LYS A 134 13.85 -28.66 -3.67
CA LYS A 134 12.91 -29.24 -2.69
C LYS A 134 11.45 -29.02 -3.07
N LEU A 135 11.15 -28.33 -4.18
CA LEU A 135 9.78 -27.97 -4.57
C LEU A 135 8.86 -29.18 -4.70
N ASP A 136 9.35 -30.29 -5.25
CA ASP A 136 8.57 -31.54 -5.39
C ASP A 136 8.24 -32.17 -4.02
N GLU A 137 9.18 -32.15 -3.09
CA GLU A 137 8.98 -32.62 -1.71
C GLU A 137 7.96 -31.73 -0.98
N ILE A 138 8.08 -30.41 -1.14
CA ILE A 138 7.14 -29.42 -0.59
C ILE A 138 5.72 -29.69 -1.12
N GLY A 139 5.58 -29.96 -2.42
CA GLY A 139 4.31 -30.30 -3.04
C GLY A 139 3.68 -31.59 -2.48
N LYS A 140 4.46 -32.67 -2.35
CA LYS A 140 3.97 -33.96 -1.81
C LYS A 140 3.48 -33.83 -0.38
N GLU A 141 4.26 -33.18 0.48
CA GLU A 141 3.89 -32.99 1.88
C GLU A 141 2.70 -32.02 2.02
N THR A 142 2.61 -30.99 1.16
CA THR A 142 1.42 -30.12 1.09
C THR A 142 0.17 -30.93 0.79
N ALA A 143 0.22 -31.85 -0.18
CA ALA A 143 -0.91 -32.71 -0.52
C ALA A 143 -1.31 -33.64 0.64
N ARG A 144 -0.35 -34.09 1.46
CA ARG A 144 -0.63 -34.85 2.69
C ARG A 144 -1.33 -33.97 3.73
N ILE A 145 -0.77 -32.79 4.03
CA ILE A 145 -1.30 -31.87 5.04
C ILE A 145 -2.70 -31.35 4.65
N ALA A 146 -2.95 -31.13 3.36
CA ALA A 146 -4.23 -30.65 2.86
C ALA A 146 -5.40 -31.59 3.17
N LYS A 147 -5.15 -32.89 3.40
CA LYS A 147 -6.16 -33.88 3.82
C LYS A 147 -6.56 -33.75 5.29
N LEU A 148 -5.78 -33.02 6.10
CA LEU A 148 -6.09 -32.79 7.50
C LEU A 148 -7.05 -31.61 7.64
N GLU A 149 -8.00 -31.74 8.58
CA GLU A 149 -8.89 -30.64 8.98
C GLU A 149 -8.09 -29.43 9.48
N PRO A 150 -8.45 -28.18 9.11
CA PRO A 150 -7.66 -26.99 9.46
C PRO A 150 -7.34 -26.84 10.96
N GLY A 151 -8.27 -27.23 11.84
CA GLY A 151 -8.11 -27.19 13.30
C GLY A 151 -7.20 -28.29 13.86
N ALA A 152 -7.04 -29.40 13.14
CA ALA A 152 -6.22 -30.54 13.56
C ALA A 152 -4.73 -30.40 13.14
N ARG A 153 -4.41 -29.44 12.27
CA ARG A 153 -3.05 -29.23 11.76
C ARG A 153 -2.11 -28.76 12.87
N ALA A 154 -0.92 -29.34 12.93
CA ALA A 154 0.14 -28.88 13.82
C ALA A 154 0.68 -27.49 13.41
N ALA A 155 1.38 -26.80 14.30
CA ALA A 155 1.94 -25.47 14.02
C ALA A 155 2.91 -25.47 12.82
N TRP A 156 3.78 -26.49 12.75
CA TRP A 156 4.74 -26.66 11.66
C TRP A 156 4.04 -26.94 10.32
N GLU A 157 2.93 -27.68 10.31
CA GLU A 157 2.13 -27.95 9.11
C GLU A 157 1.47 -26.67 8.58
N ARG A 158 1.00 -25.80 9.48
CA ARG A 158 0.51 -24.47 9.11
C ARG A 158 1.64 -23.61 8.52
N GLN A 159 2.86 -23.68 9.04
CA GLN A 159 4.01 -23.00 8.43
C GLN A 159 4.36 -23.58 7.06
N TRP A 160 4.28 -24.91 6.88
CA TRP A 160 4.50 -25.56 5.59
C TRP A 160 3.54 -25.06 4.52
N LEU A 161 2.24 -25.00 4.83
CA LEU A 161 1.24 -24.47 3.89
C LEU A 161 1.48 -22.99 3.56
N LYS A 162 1.91 -22.18 4.53
CA LYS A 162 2.30 -20.77 4.29
C LYS A 162 3.50 -20.67 3.36
N LEU A 163 4.53 -21.50 3.56
CA LEU A 163 5.71 -21.57 2.71
C LEU A 163 5.32 -21.96 1.27
N GLN A 164 4.51 -23.01 1.11
CA GLN A 164 4.04 -23.43 -0.22
C GLN A 164 3.25 -22.33 -0.92
N ASN A 165 2.35 -21.64 -0.22
CA ASN A 165 1.62 -20.51 -0.79
C ASN A 165 2.56 -19.37 -1.23
N ALA A 166 3.56 -19.04 -0.41
CA ALA A 166 4.58 -18.05 -0.74
C ALA A 166 5.39 -18.44 -1.98
N LEU A 167 5.78 -19.71 -2.11
CA LEU A 167 6.50 -20.24 -3.28
C LEU A 167 5.64 -20.16 -4.55
N VAL A 168 4.35 -20.51 -4.47
CA VAL A 168 3.42 -20.37 -5.61
C VAL A 168 3.29 -18.91 -6.03
N ILE A 169 3.12 -17.98 -5.07
CA ILE A 169 3.04 -16.55 -5.38
C ILE A 169 4.33 -16.09 -6.07
N TYR A 170 5.49 -16.44 -5.52
CA TYR A 170 6.79 -16.07 -6.10
C TYR A 170 6.94 -16.58 -7.54
N GLU A 171 6.67 -17.86 -7.78
CA GLU A 171 6.84 -18.47 -9.09
C GLU A 171 5.87 -17.88 -10.13
N ARG A 172 4.65 -17.56 -9.72
CA ARG A 172 3.68 -16.90 -10.59
C ARG A 172 4.06 -15.44 -10.91
N LEU A 173 4.63 -14.70 -9.95
CA LEU A 173 5.18 -13.36 -10.19
C LEU A 173 6.37 -13.43 -11.14
N LYS A 174 7.29 -14.36 -10.91
CA LYS A 174 8.44 -14.65 -11.77
C LYS A 174 8.01 -14.91 -13.21
N ASN A 175 6.87 -15.58 -13.43
CA ASN A 175 6.32 -15.88 -14.75
C ASN A 175 5.19 -14.91 -15.20
N SER A 176 5.15 -13.66 -14.70
CA SER A 176 4.07 -12.71 -15.06
C SER A 176 4.34 -11.86 -16.31
N LEU A 177 5.60 -11.57 -16.64
CA LEU A 177 5.94 -10.84 -17.89
C LEU A 177 6.52 -11.74 -18.97
N GLN A 178 7.27 -12.77 -18.58
CA GLN A 178 8.03 -13.66 -19.45
C GLN A 178 8.02 -15.08 -18.87
N PRO A 179 8.22 -16.12 -19.68
CA PRO A 179 8.30 -17.50 -19.20
C PRO A 179 9.65 -17.79 -18.52
N ASN A 180 10.02 -17.00 -17.51
CA ASN A 180 11.34 -16.99 -16.89
C ASN A 180 11.78 -18.36 -16.38
N SER A 181 10.90 -19.12 -15.73
CA SER A 181 11.25 -20.46 -15.22
C SER A 181 11.46 -21.48 -16.36
N LEU A 182 10.80 -21.30 -17.50
CA LEU A 182 11.07 -22.11 -18.71
C LEU A 182 12.44 -21.74 -19.31
N LEU A 183 12.72 -20.43 -19.45
CA LEU A 183 13.99 -19.94 -19.99
C LEU A 183 15.20 -20.41 -19.16
N GLU A 184 15.08 -20.38 -17.83
CA GLU A 184 16.14 -20.88 -16.94
C GLU A 184 16.32 -22.40 -17.03
N ARG A 185 15.22 -23.15 -17.18
CA ARG A 185 15.27 -24.60 -17.37
C ARG A 185 15.98 -24.96 -18.67
N GLU A 186 15.65 -24.27 -19.77
CA GLU A 186 16.27 -24.46 -21.08
C GLU A 186 17.75 -24.05 -21.08
N ALA A 187 18.11 -23.02 -20.31
CA ALA A 187 19.49 -22.60 -20.16
C ALA A 187 20.37 -23.59 -19.37
N GLY A 188 19.77 -24.50 -18.59
CA GLY A 188 20.49 -25.56 -17.89
C GLY A 188 21.60 -25.06 -16.95
N GLY A 189 21.36 -23.94 -16.26
CA GLY A 189 22.33 -23.30 -15.36
C GLY A 189 23.25 -22.27 -16.03
N LYS A 190 23.15 -22.06 -17.34
CA LYS A 190 23.83 -20.95 -18.02
C LYS A 190 23.09 -19.62 -17.80
N PRO A 191 23.79 -18.47 -17.84
CA PRO A 191 23.14 -17.17 -17.76
C PRO A 191 22.13 -16.96 -18.90
N VAL A 192 20.89 -16.61 -18.56
CA VAL A 192 19.86 -16.23 -19.53
C VAL A 192 20.05 -14.75 -19.90
N ALA A 193 20.23 -14.46 -21.18
CA ALA A 193 20.18 -13.10 -21.70
C ALA A 193 18.71 -12.65 -21.80
N PHE A 194 18.17 -12.08 -20.72
CA PHE A 194 16.77 -11.60 -20.65
C PHE A 194 16.53 -10.41 -21.60
N ASN A 195 16.30 -10.69 -22.88
CA ASN A 195 16.07 -9.69 -23.94
C ASN A 195 14.69 -9.86 -24.59
N PHE A 196 13.65 -9.60 -23.81
CA PHE A 196 12.26 -9.70 -24.27
C PHE A 196 12.00 -8.85 -25.52
N ALA A 197 12.57 -7.65 -25.59
CA ALA A 197 12.35 -6.71 -26.68
C ALA A 197 12.83 -7.28 -28.02
N ALA A 198 14.00 -7.91 -28.05
CA ALA A 198 14.50 -8.55 -29.26
C ALA A 198 13.60 -9.71 -29.72
N SER A 199 13.24 -10.61 -28.80
CA SER A 199 12.37 -11.75 -29.12
C SER A 199 10.98 -11.30 -29.58
N LEU A 200 10.41 -10.26 -28.94
CA LEU A 200 9.13 -9.69 -29.33
C LEU A 200 9.19 -9.00 -30.70
N ASN A 201 10.29 -8.30 -31.01
CA ASN A 201 10.47 -7.66 -32.31
C ASN A 201 10.55 -8.69 -33.45
N ALA A 202 11.28 -9.80 -33.24
CA ALA A 202 11.34 -10.90 -34.20
C ALA A 202 9.94 -11.49 -34.44
N TYR A 203 9.20 -11.75 -33.35
CA TYR A 203 7.82 -12.22 -33.44
C TYR A 203 6.88 -11.23 -34.14
N GLN A 204 7.00 -9.93 -33.86
CA GLN A 204 6.18 -8.90 -34.48
C GLN A 204 6.47 -8.76 -35.99
N SER A 205 7.71 -8.92 -36.42
CA SER A 205 8.07 -8.96 -37.85
C SER A 205 7.39 -10.13 -38.56
N GLY A 206 7.48 -11.34 -38.00
CA GLY A 206 6.79 -12.52 -38.53
C GLY A 206 5.27 -12.36 -38.56
N LEU A 207 4.67 -11.72 -37.55
CA LEU A 207 3.23 -11.39 -37.55
C LEU A 207 2.86 -10.47 -38.72
N ARG A 208 3.67 -9.44 -39.00
CA ARG A 208 3.41 -8.50 -40.12
C ARG A 208 3.49 -9.21 -41.46
N GLU A 209 4.47 -10.10 -41.64
CA GLU A 209 4.59 -10.94 -42.84
C GLU A 209 3.39 -11.86 -42.99
N SER A 210 2.95 -12.48 -41.89
CA SER A 210 1.78 -13.36 -41.87
C SER A 210 0.48 -12.65 -42.26
N VAL A 211 0.28 -11.43 -41.76
CA VAL A 211 -0.88 -10.59 -42.12
C VAL A 211 -0.81 -10.17 -43.59
N LYS A 212 0.37 -9.78 -44.09
CA LYS A 212 0.56 -9.43 -45.51
C LYS A 212 0.28 -10.63 -46.43
N ALA A 213 0.81 -11.80 -46.12
CA ALA A 213 0.56 -13.02 -46.89
C ALA A 213 -0.93 -13.42 -46.86
N ALA A 214 -1.59 -13.31 -45.71
CA ALA A 214 -3.03 -13.56 -45.61
C ALA A 214 -3.85 -12.57 -46.46
N ALA A 215 -3.45 -11.29 -46.51
CA ALA A 215 -4.10 -10.29 -47.36
C ALA A 215 -3.86 -10.56 -48.86
N ALA A 216 -2.64 -10.96 -49.24
CA ALA A 216 -2.29 -11.33 -50.62
C ALA A 216 -3.08 -12.55 -51.12
N ARG A 217 -3.27 -13.57 -50.27
CA ARG A 217 -4.10 -14.74 -50.57
C ARG A 217 -5.56 -14.37 -50.84
N LYS A 218 -6.11 -13.41 -50.10
CA LYS A 218 -7.46 -12.87 -50.37
C LYS A 218 -7.57 -12.15 -51.72
N GLN A 219 -6.45 -11.69 -52.28
CA GLN A 219 -6.37 -11.05 -53.59
C GLN A 219 -5.96 -12.04 -54.70
N GLY A 220 -6.01 -13.36 -54.44
CA GLY A 220 -5.64 -14.39 -55.41
C GLY A 220 -4.13 -14.52 -55.68
N LYS A 221 -3.28 -13.82 -54.90
CA LYS A 221 -1.82 -13.92 -55.03
C LYS A 221 -1.29 -15.05 -54.15
N GLN A 222 -0.48 -15.93 -54.73
CA GLN A 222 0.23 -16.97 -54.00
C GLN A 222 1.44 -16.33 -53.31
N GLN A 223 1.30 -16.00 -52.03
CA GLN A 223 2.41 -15.56 -51.19
C GLN A 223 2.57 -16.54 -50.04
N GLU A 224 3.67 -17.28 -50.06
CA GLU A 224 4.06 -18.21 -49.02
C GLU A 224 4.94 -17.51 -47.99
N ILE A 225 4.79 -17.92 -46.74
CA ILE A 225 5.62 -17.46 -45.63
C ILE A 225 6.65 -18.56 -45.42
N ASP A 226 7.90 -18.16 -45.22
CA ASP A 226 8.96 -19.08 -44.87
C ASP A 226 8.59 -19.96 -43.66
N GLN A 227 8.81 -21.27 -43.77
CA GLN A 227 8.43 -22.23 -42.73
C GLN A 227 9.20 -21.96 -41.43
N VAL A 228 10.47 -21.54 -41.52
CA VAL A 228 11.30 -21.23 -40.35
C VAL A 228 10.70 -20.06 -39.57
N THR A 229 10.25 -19.01 -40.26
CA THR A 229 9.54 -17.89 -39.62
C THR A 229 8.25 -18.34 -38.92
N VAL A 230 7.45 -19.21 -39.54
CA VAL A 230 6.21 -19.74 -38.95
C VAL A 230 6.50 -20.57 -37.69
N GLU A 231 7.52 -21.43 -37.75
CA GLU A 231 7.94 -22.26 -36.61
C GLU A 231 8.47 -21.41 -35.46
N ALA A 232 9.32 -20.41 -35.76
CA ALA A 232 9.84 -19.48 -34.76
C ALA A 232 8.70 -18.70 -34.06
N MET A 233 7.71 -18.24 -34.82
CA MET A 233 6.53 -17.58 -34.25
C MET A 233 5.72 -18.52 -33.36
N ARG A 234 5.51 -19.77 -33.80
CA ARG A 234 4.77 -20.78 -33.02
C ARG A 234 5.51 -21.12 -31.74
N ALA A 235 6.83 -21.31 -31.80
CA ALA A 235 7.66 -21.58 -30.63
C ALA A 235 7.60 -20.42 -29.62
N PHE A 236 7.76 -19.19 -30.11
CA PHE A 236 7.64 -17.99 -29.27
C PHE A 236 6.27 -17.90 -28.61
N ALA A 237 5.17 -17.91 -29.37
CA ALA A 237 3.82 -17.82 -28.81
C ALA A 237 3.49 -19.01 -27.89
N GLY A 238 4.00 -20.21 -28.21
CA GLY A 238 3.86 -21.42 -27.41
C GLY A 238 4.47 -21.29 -26.01
N SER A 239 5.64 -20.67 -25.89
CA SER A 239 6.28 -20.41 -24.58
C SER A 239 5.42 -19.50 -23.67
N PHE A 240 4.64 -18.59 -24.27
CA PHE A 240 3.75 -17.68 -23.55
C PHE A 240 2.42 -18.31 -23.10
N VAL A 241 2.13 -19.56 -23.46
CA VAL A 241 1.01 -20.33 -22.89
C VAL A 241 1.24 -20.59 -21.39
N VAL A 242 2.48 -20.76 -20.96
CA VAL A 242 2.80 -20.89 -19.52
C VAL A 242 2.54 -19.57 -18.81
N VAL A 243 2.97 -18.44 -19.39
CA VAL A 243 2.71 -17.09 -18.85
C VAL A 243 1.22 -16.81 -18.76
N SER A 244 0.43 -17.19 -19.77
CA SER A 244 -1.02 -16.92 -19.77
C SER A 244 -1.76 -17.59 -18.63
N ARG A 245 -1.26 -18.74 -18.16
CA ARG A 245 -1.81 -19.52 -17.04
C ARG A 245 -1.20 -19.11 -15.70
N ALA A 246 0.09 -18.80 -15.66
CA ALA A 246 0.83 -18.55 -14.43
C ALA A 246 0.71 -17.10 -13.94
N ALA A 247 0.63 -16.12 -14.85
CA ALA A 247 0.71 -14.71 -14.49
C ALA A 247 -0.28 -14.32 -13.39
N MET A 248 0.19 -13.53 -12.43
CA MET A 248 -0.67 -12.90 -11.41
C MET A 248 -1.16 -11.53 -11.85
N LEU A 249 -0.47 -10.90 -12.79
CA LEU A 249 -0.65 -9.51 -13.14
C LEU A 249 -1.28 -9.38 -14.52
N SER A 250 -2.40 -8.66 -14.57
CA SER A 250 -3.00 -8.22 -15.82
C SER A 250 -2.58 -6.78 -16.09
N VAL A 251 -1.58 -6.60 -16.95
CA VAL A 251 -0.91 -5.32 -17.22
C VAL A 251 -1.26 -4.71 -18.57
N ILE A 252 -1.98 -5.44 -19.42
CA ILE A 252 -2.36 -5.01 -20.76
C ILE A 252 -3.80 -4.49 -20.71
N PRO A 253 -4.03 -3.17 -20.85
CA PRO A 253 -5.37 -2.64 -20.89
C PRO A 253 -6.09 -3.07 -22.19
N PRO A 254 -7.43 -3.18 -22.17
CA PRO A 254 -8.18 -3.58 -23.37
C PRO A 254 -8.09 -2.51 -24.45
N THR A 255 -8.11 -2.93 -25.71
CA THR A 255 -7.95 -2.04 -26.87
C THR A 255 -9.04 -1.00 -27.03
N ASP A 256 -10.22 -1.24 -26.45
CA ASP A 256 -11.34 -0.30 -26.40
C ASP A 256 -11.39 0.33 -25.00
N PRO A 257 -11.02 1.62 -24.86
CA PRO A 257 -11.05 2.31 -23.57
C PRO A 257 -12.44 2.46 -22.95
N VAL A 258 -13.51 2.41 -23.74
CA VAL A 258 -14.89 2.45 -23.21
C VAL A 258 -15.20 1.14 -22.47
N LYS A 259 -14.58 0.05 -22.92
CA LYS A 259 -14.63 -1.28 -22.30
C LYS A 259 -13.54 -1.49 -21.25
N ALA A 260 -12.79 -0.44 -20.89
CA ALA A 260 -11.61 -0.49 -20.04
C ALA A 260 -11.81 -1.30 -18.77
N GLY A 261 -12.87 -0.99 -18.01
CA GLY A 261 -13.33 -1.71 -16.81
C GLY A 261 -12.28 -2.59 -16.13
N ASP A 262 -12.65 -3.85 -15.89
CA ASP A 262 -11.80 -4.84 -15.20
C ASP A 262 -11.28 -5.93 -16.17
N ARG A 263 -11.17 -5.61 -17.47
CA ARG A 263 -10.81 -6.60 -18.52
C ARG A 263 -9.38 -6.48 -19.01
N TRP A 264 -8.47 -6.16 -18.10
CA TRP A 264 -7.05 -6.15 -18.41
C TRP A 264 -6.57 -7.58 -18.61
N GLU A 265 -5.75 -7.78 -19.63
CA GLU A 265 -5.15 -9.06 -19.94
C GLU A 265 -3.72 -9.15 -19.39
N ASN A 266 -3.27 -10.37 -19.14
CA ASN A 266 -1.85 -10.62 -18.91
C ASN A 266 -1.10 -10.72 -20.24
N ILE A 267 0.23 -10.53 -20.20
CA ILE A 267 1.09 -10.52 -21.40
C ILE A 267 0.99 -11.83 -22.19
N GLY A 268 0.95 -12.97 -21.49
CA GLY A 268 0.87 -14.28 -22.13
C GLY A 268 -0.39 -14.44 -22.97
N THR A 269 -1.56 -14.08 -22.41
CA THR A 269 -2.83 -14.09 -23.12
C THR A 269 -2.80 -13.18 -24.34
N SER A 270 -2.28 -11.95 -24.21
CA SER A 270 -2.20 -11.02 -25.33
C SER A 270 -1.26 -11.49 -26.45
N ILE A 271 -0.12 -12.12 -26.11
CA ILE A 271 0.79 -12.71 -27.11
C ILE A 271 0.14 -13.92 -27.78
N VAL A 272 -0.43 -14.85 -27.02
CA VAL A 272 -1.12 -16.03 -27.58
C VAL A 272 -2.28 -15.60 -28.50
N ASN A 273 -3.09 -14.62 -28.08
CA ASN A 273 -4.17 -14.08 -28.89
C ASN A 273 -3.66 -13.39 -30.17
N SER A 274 -2.51 -12.70 -30.10
CA SER A 274 -1.93 -12.02 -31.26
C SER A 274 -1.56 -12.97 -32.40
N ALA A 275 -1.22 -14.23 -32.10
CA ALA A 275 -0.94 -15.25 -33.11
C ALA A 275 -2.19 -15.55 -33.97
N ARG A 276 -3.37 -15.45 -33.37
CA ARG A 276 -4.66 -15.62 -34.06
C ARG A 276 -5.12 -14.33 -34.75
N THR A 277 -4.98 -13.18 -34.08
CA THR A 277 -5.53 -11.91 -34.56
C THR A 277 -4.60 -11.15 -35.52
N GLY A 278 -3.33 -11.54 -35.59
CA GLY A 278 -2.29 -10.82 -36.34
C GLY A 278 -1.93 -9.46 -35.73
N ARG A 279 -2.43 -9.14 -34.53
CA ARG A 279 -2.28 -7.82 -33.89
C ARG A 279 -1.78 -7.97 -32.47
N LEU A 280 -0.64 -7.33 -32.19
CA LEU A 280 -0.06 -7.25 -30.86
C LEU A 280 -0.42 -5.91 -30.21
N PRO A 281 -0.95 -5.88 -28.97
CA PRO A 281 -1.22 -4.64 -28.27
C PRO A 281 0.05 -3.82 -28.01
N VAL A 282 -0.03 -2.50 -28.15
CA VAL A 282 1.11 -1.57 -27.99
C VAL A 282 1.75 -1.69 -26.60
N ALA A 283 0.94 -1.90 -25.56
CA ALA A 283 1.42 -2.07 -24.19
C ALA A 283 2.42 -3.24 -24.01
N VAL A 284 2.29 -4.32 -24.80
CA VAL A 284 3.24 -5.46 -24.73
C VAL A 284 4.65 -5.00 -25.14
N GLY A 285 4.76 -4.13 -26.14
CA GLY A 285 6.04 -3.56 -26.59
C GLY A 285 6.72 -2.70 -25.53
N HIS A 286 5.93 -1.91 -24.77
CA HIS A 286 6.46 -1.13 -23.65
C HIS A 286 6.99 -2.02 -22.53
N PHE A 287 6.22 -3.03 -22.09
CA PHE A 287 6.70 -3.97 -21.08
C PHE A 287 7.94 -4.75 -21.54
N ALA A 288 8.04 -5.11 -22.81
CA ALA A 288 9.24 -5.74 -23.36
C ALA A 288 10.46 -4.82 -23.38
N THR A 289 10.27 -3.55 -23.73
CA THR A 289 11.33 -2.54 -23.72
C THR A 289 11.81 -2.24 -22.30
N MET A 290 10.88 -1.95 -21.38
CA MET A 290 11.18 -1.70 -19.96
C MET A 290 11.90 -2.91 -19.32
N SER A 291 11.38 -4.12 -19.49
CA SER A 291 12.00 -5.33 -18.91
C SER A 291 13.41 -5.57 -19.43
N SER A 292 13.62 -5.45 -20.74
CA SER A 292 14.94 -5.64 -21.35
C SER A 292 15.91 -4.53 -20.94
N ALA A 293 15.47 -3.27 -20.88
CA ALA A 293 16.31 -2.17 -20.45
C ALA A 293 16.75 -2.33 -18.99
N TYR A 294 15.85 -2.75 -18.10
CA TYR A 294 16.19 -3.05 -16.71
C TYR A 294 17.16 -4.23 -16.62
N ALA A 295 16.86 -5.34 -17.31
CA ALA A 295 17.70 -6.55 -17.38
C ALA A 295 19.14 -6.23 -17.77
N HIS A 296 19.35 -5.37 -18.77
CA HIS A 296 20.67 -4.99 -19.29
C HIS A 296 21.32 -3.79 -18.61
N GLY A 297 20.75 -3.24 -17.52
CA GLY A 297 21.38 -2.12 -16.82
C GLY A 297 21.32 -0.79 -17.58
N LYS A 298 20.28 -0.54 -18.39
CA LYS A 298 20.11 0.65 -19.23
C LYS A 298 19.04 1.61 -18.67
N PRO A 299 19.37 2.43 -17.64
CA PRO A 299 18.40 3.28 -16.97
C PRO A 299 17.78 4.35 -17.88
N GLU A 300 18.55 4.93 -18.82
CA GLU A 300 18.02 5.95 -19.74
C GLU A 300 16.92 5.38 -20.64
N ALA A 301 17.14 4.21 -21.24
CA ALA A 301 16.16 3.54 -22.08
C ALA A 301 14.91 3.13 -21.29
N PHE A 302 15.09 2.62 -20.07
CA PHE A 302 13.99 2.30 -19.17
C PHE A 302 13.16 3.54 -18.82
N ASN A 303 13.82 4.61 -18.38
CA ASN A 303 13.19 5.85 -17.95
C ASN A 303 12.40 6.51 -19.09
N ALA A 304 12.98 6.50 -20.29
CA ALA A 304 12.34 7.03 -21.48
C ALA A 304 11.08 6.23 -21.84
N ASP A 305 11.13 4.90 -21.77
CA ASP A 305 9.98 4.07 -22.14
C ASP A 305 8.85 4.10 -21.09
N VAL A 306 9.19 4.15 -19.79
CA VAL A 306 8.21 4.39 -18.71
C VAL A 306 7.45 5.69 -18.96
N ALA A 307 8.16 6.78 -19.27
CA ALA A 307 7.53 8.07 -19.55
C ALA A 307 6.62 8.03 -20.79
N LYS A 308 7.07 7.38 -21.87
CA LYS A 308 6.26 7.16 -23.09
C LYS A 308 5.00 6.38 -22.79
N TYR A 309 5.10 5.31 -22.02
CA TYR A 309 3.96 4.47 -21.67
C TYR A 309 2.97 5.20 -20.76
N GLN A 310 3.45 5.96 -19.77
CA GLN A 310 2.59 6.81 -18.93
C GLN A 310 1.85 7.87 -19.77
N GLN A 311 2.50 8.46 -20.76
CA GLN A 311 1.86 9.43 -21.66
C GLN A 311 0.79 8.75 -22.53
N TRP A 312 1.08 7.56 -23.08
CA TRP A 312 0.12 6.78 -23.85
C TRP A 312 -1.10 6.40 -23.01
N LEU A 313 -0.88 5.89 -21.79
CA LEU A 313 -1.93 5.54 -20.84
C LEU A 313 -2.79 6.75 -20.46
N SER A 314 -2.17 7.91 -20.25
CA SER A 314 -2.91 9.12 -19.85
C SER A 314 -3.84 9.63 -20.95
N LYS A 315 -3.48 9.44 -22.23
CA LYS A 315 -4.33 9.80 -23.38
C LYS A 315 -5.52 8.85 -23.54
N ALA A 316 -5.32 7.55 -23.36
CA ALA A 316 -6.34 6.54 -23.62
C ALA A 316 -7.17 6.13 -22.38
N TYR A 317 -6.59 6.19 -21.17
CA TYR A 317 -7.16 5.65 -19.92
C TYR A 317 -7.06 6.66 -18.76
N GLY A 318 -7.25 7.94 -19.04
CA GLY A 318 -7.07 9.06 -18.10
C GLY A 318 -7.73 8.87 -16.72
N PRO A 319 -9.02 8.46 -16.62
CA PRO A 319 -9.67 8.22 -15.33
C PRO A 319 -8.99 7.14 -14.49
N GLN A 320 -8.64 6.00 -15.08
CA GLN A 320 -7.97 4.88 -14.40
C GLN A 320 -6.57 5.30 -13.94
N VAL A 321 -5.82 6.00 -14.79
CA VAL A 321 -4.48 6.51 -14.45
C VAL A 321 -4.54 7.52 -13.31
N SER A 322 -5.52 8.42 -13.31
CA SER A 322 -5.70 9.40 -12.22
C SER A 322 -6.04 8.74 -10.90
N LYS A 323 -6.94 7.73 -10.93
CA LYS A 323 -7.28 6.90 -9.76
C LYS A 323 -6.05 6.20 -9.18
N VAL A 324 -5.29 5.53 -10.04
CA VAL A 324 -4.05 4.81 -9.68
C VAL A 324 -3.01 5.77 -9.10
N ARG A 325 -2.82 6.95 -9.69
CA ARG A 325 -1.91 7.99 -9.16
C ARG A 325 -2.34 8.46 -7.77
N THR A 326 -3.64 8.64 -7.55
CA THR A 326 -4.22 9.01 -6.25
C THR A 326 -3.96 7.91 -5.22
N GLN A 327 -4.15 6.64 -5.59
CA GLN A 327 -3.86 5.50 -4.73
C GLN A 327 -2.37 5.39 -4.40
N TYR A 328 -1.48 5.55 -5.37
CA TYR A 328 -0.03 5.57 -5.15
C TYR A 328 0.36 6.68 -4.15
N PHE A 329 -0.16 7.89 -4.35
CA PHE A 329 0.07 8.99 -3.42
C PHE A 329 -0.45 8.66 -2.01
N ASN A 330 -1.66 8.11 -1.88
CA ASN A 330 -2.22 7.71 -0.60
C ASN A 330 -1.39 6.62 0.10
N ASN A 331 -0.86 5.65 -0.64
CA ASN A 331 0.00 4.59 -0.09
C ASN A 331 1.35 5.13 0.40
N MET A 332 1.93 6.09 -0.31
CA MET A 332 3.16 6.76 0.12
C MET A 332 2.90 7.69 1.31
N PHE A 333 1.89 8.55 1.19
CA PHE A 333 1.57 9.62 2.15
C PHE A 333 0.78 9.15 3.37
N LYS A 334 0.20 7.93 3.39
CA LYS A 334 -0.61 7.32 4.47
C LYS A 334 -1.19 8.35 5.47
N PRO A 335 -2.15 9.19 5.04
CA PRO A 335 -2.60 10.37 5.80
C PRO A 335 -3.09 10.00 7.21
N PHE A 336 -3.82 8.90 7.35
CA PHE A 336 -4.32 8.40 8.62
C PHE A 336 -3.20 8.06 9.63
N VAL A 337 -2.09 7.48 9.19
CA VAL A 337 -0.95 7.18 10.08
C VAL A 337 -0.34 8.47 10.63
N ARG A 338 -0.23 9.51 9.80
CA ARG A 338 0.29 10.81 10.23
C ARG A 338 -0.70 11.55 11.13
N ALA A 339 -1.99 11.51 10.81
CA ALA A 339 -3.04 12.07 11.66
C ALA A 339 -3.03 11.42 13.05
N ALA A 340 -2.95 10.08 13.14
CA ALA A 340 -2.84 9.36 14.41
C ALA A 340 -1.61 9.80 15.22
N ALA A 341 -0.43 9.88 14.60
CA ALA A 341 0.78 10.35 15.28
C ALA A 341 0.63 11.78 15.84
N ILE A 342 0.00 12.67 15.07
CA ILE A 342 -0.24 14.06 15.50
C ILE A 342 -1.29 14.13 16.61
N TYR A 343 -2.37 13.35 16.51
CA TYR A 343 -3.38 13.24 17.57
C TYR A 343 -2.77 12.74 18.88
N PHE A 344 -1.88 11.74 18.83
CA PHE A 344 -1.17 11.25 20.01
C PHE A 344 -0.39 12.37 20.71
N VAL A 345 0.41 13.13 19.96
CA VAL A 345 1.19 14.23 20.55
C VAL A 345 0.27 15.35 21.05
N ALA A 346 -0.79 15.68 20.32
CA ALA A 346 -1.78 16.65 20.77
C ALA A 346 -2.46 16.24 22.08
N PHE A 347 -2.81 14.95 22.22
CA PHE A 347 -3.39 14.39 23.43
C PHE A 347 -2.43 14.49 24.63
N VAL A 348 -1.15 14.13 24.44
CA VAL A 348 -0.12 14.28 25.48
C VAL A 348 0.03 15.74 25.92
N LEU A 349 0.05 16.69 24.98
CA LEU A 349 0.10 18.12 25.32
C LEU A 349 -1.14 18.59 26.10
N LEU A 350 -2.32 18.04 25.84
CA LEU A 350 -3.55 18.34 26.58
C LEU A 350 -3.52 17.77 27.99
N CYS A 351 -3.03 16.53 28.16
CA CYS A 351 -2.79 15.96 29.49
C CYS A 351 -1.87 16.87 30.31
N LEU A 352 -0.73 17.29 29.73
CA LEU A 352 0.20 18.22 30.38
C LEU A 352 -0.42 19.59 30.65
N PHE A 353 -1.29 20.08 29.77
CA PHE A 353 -2.05 21.31 29.97
C PHE A 353 -2.98 21.20 31.18
N TRP A 354 -3.66 20.08 31.39
CA TRP A 354 -4.54 19.93 32.56
C TRP A 354 -3.77 19.99 33.89
N PHE A 355 -2.54 19.48 33.92
CA PHE A 355 -1.67 19.59 35.10
C PHE A 355 -1.07 20.99 35.30
N LYS A 356 -0.51 21.58 34.24
CA LYS A 356 0.25 22.85 34.34
C LYS A 356 -0.56 24.12 34.07
N ARG A 357 -1.78 23.98 33.54
CA ARG A 357 -2.67 25.06 33.08
C ARG A 357 -1.98 26.10 32.17
N SER A 358 -0.98 25.68 31.38
CA SER A 358 -0.21 26.58 30.52
C SER A 358 -0.92 26.88 29.19
N THR A 359 -1.15 28.17 28.92
CA THR A 359 -1.74 28.65 27.66
C THR A 359 -0.95 28.25 26.42
N ALA A 360 0.38 28.10 26.54
CA ALA A 360 1.23 27.69 25.43
C ALA A 360 0.99 26.22 25.05
N LEU A 361 0.81 25.33 26.04
CA LEU A 361 0.48 23.91 25.80
C LEU A 361 -0.88 23.78 25.13
N TYR A 362 -1.90 24.49 25.64
CA TYR A 362 -3.24 24.49 25.06
C TYR A 362 -3.24 24.95 23.59
N ARG A 363 -2.61 26.09 23.29
CA ARG A 363 -2.54 26.62 21.92
C ARG A 363 -1.78 25.68 20.98
N SER A 364 -0.70 25.05 21.46
CA SER A 364 0.06 24.07 20.68
C SER A 364 -0.81 22.85 20.36
N ALA A 365 -1.48 22.28 21.38
CA ALA A 365 -2.39 21.16 21.18
C ALA A 365 -3.53 21.49 20.21
N LEU A 366 -4.16 22.66 20.34
CA LEU A 366 -5.19 23.12 19.42
C LEU A 366 -4.71 23.12 17.97
N THR A 367 -3.54 23.71 17.69
CA THR A 367 -2.99 23.72 16.32
C THR A 367 -2.70 22.32 15.78
N LEU A 368 -2.26 21.39 16.64
CA LEU A 368 -2.03 20.00 16.25
C LEU A 368 -3.32 19.22 16.02
N VAL A 369 -4.37 19.42 16.83
CA VAL A 369 -5.69 18.82 16.60
C VAL A 369 -6.26 19.30 15.26
N VAL A 370 -6.13 20.58 14.94
CA VAL A 370 -6.56 21.12 13.64
C VAL A 370 -5.77 20.47 12.49
N LEU A 371 -4.44 20.39 12.59
CA LEU A 371 -3.60 19.75 11.58
C LEU A 371 -3.95 18.26 11.40
N ALA A 372 -4.15 17.52 12.50
CA ALA A 372 -4.58 16.13 12.46
C ALA A 372 -5.96 15.98 11.82
N GLY A 373 -6.90 16.87 12.14
CA GLY A 373 -8.22 16.92 11.52
C GLY A 373 -8.19 17.18 10.01
N VAL A 374 -7.30 18.06 9.55
CA VAL A 374 -7.06 18.29 8.11
C VAL A 374 -6.55 17.01 7.44
N LEU A 375 -5.57 16.31 8.03
CA LEU A 375 -5.06 15.06 7.49
C LEU A 375 -6.08 13.92 7.54
N HIS A 376 -6.90 13.85 8.58
CA HIS A 376 -8.00 12.89 8.71
C HIS A 376 -9.02 13.11 7.60
N THR A 377 -9.43 14.36 7.38
CA THR A 377 -10.33 14.74 6.29
C THR A 377 -9.72 14.44 4.92
N ALA A 378 -8.45 14.79 4.70
CA ALA A 378 -7.75 14.49 3.46
C ALA A 378 -7.70 12.98 3.18
N GLY A 379 -7.47 12.15 4.21
CA GLY A 379 -7.52 10.70 4.09
C GLY A 379 -8.89 10.16 3.69
N LEU A 380 -9.98 10.73 4.24
CA LEU A 380 -11.35 10.39 3.85
C LEU A 380 -11.64 10.77 2.39
N ILE A 381 -11.21 11.96 1.94
CA ILE A 381 -11.36 12.40 0.55
C ILE A 381 -10.59 11.48 -0.41
N LEU A 382 -9.33 11.17 -0.10
CA LEU A 382 -8.53 10.23 -0.89
C LEU A 382 -9.18 8.84 -0.94
N GLY A 383 -9.70 8.36 0.19
CA GLY A 383 -10.46 7.10 0.25
C GLY A 383 -11.68 7.11 -0.66
N LEU A 384 -12.46 8.19 -0.66
CA LEU A 384 -13.62 8.36 -1.56
C LEU A 384 -13.19 8.36 -3.04
N MET A 385 -12.09 9.04 -3.39
CA MET A 385 -11.57 9.06 -4.76
C MET A 385 -11.07 7.69 -5.24
N ILE A 386 -10.56 6.85 -4.33
CA ILE A 386 -10.01 5.52 -4.65
C ILE A 386 -11.12 4.45 -4.65
N GLU A 387 -12.00 4.44 -3.66
CA GLU A 387 -13.03 3.40 -3.53
C GLU A 387 -14.31 3.74 -4.30
N GLY A 388 -14.59 5.02 -4.57
CA GLY A 388 -15.82 5.47 -5.23
C GLY A 388 -17.06 5.37 -4.35
N ARG A 389 -16.91 5.12 -3.04
CA ARG A 389 -18.01 4.98 -2.08
C ARG A 389 -17.71 5.73 -0.79
N LEU A 390 -18.77 6.09 -0.07
CA LEU A 390 -18.67 6.75 1.23
C LEU A 390 -18.01 5.83 2.28
N PRO A 391 -17.31 6.40 3.29
CA PRO A 391 -16.56 5.61 4.26
C PRO A 391 -17.44 4.68 5.11
N PHE A 392 -18.75 4.86 5.12
CA PHE A 392 -19.68 4.03 5.89
C PHE A 392 -20.00 2.66 5.26
N ALA A 393 -19.51 2.40 4.05
CA ALA A 393 -19.79 1.17 3.31
C ALA A 393 -18.97 -0.05 3.78
N SER A 394 -18.07 0.13 4.75
CA SER A 394 -17.29 -0.96 5.34
C SER A 394 -17.07 -0.74 6.84
N VAL A 395 -16.90 -1.81 7.61
CA VAL A 395 -16.59 -1.72 9.05
C VAL A 395 -15.33 -0.87 9.28
N TYR A 396 -14.29 -1.12 8.49
CA TYR A 396 -13.04 -0.36 8.52
C TYR A 396 -13.26 1.15 8.31
N GLY A 397 -13.99 1.53 7.25
CA GLY A 397 -14.25 2.93 6.95
C GLY A 397 -15.19 3.60 7.97
N SER A 398 -16.17 2.87 8.51
CA SER A 398 -17.09 3.38 9.54
C SER A 398 -16.37 3.76 10.83
N ILE A 399 -15.36 2.98 11.26
CA ILE A 399 -14.52 3.31 12.42
C ILE A 399 -13.78 4.63 12.18
N ILE A 400 -13.16 4.79 11.01
CA ILE A 400 -12.43 6.02 10.65
C ILE A 400 -13.37 7.23 10.62
N ALA A 401 -14.57 7.07 10.05
CA ALA A 401 -15.57 8.12 9.95
C ALA A 401 -16.16 8.50 11.31
N ALA A 402 -16.39 7.54 12.21
CA ALA A 402 -16.89 7.81 13.56
C ALA A 402 -15.93 8.72 14.34
N GLY A 403 -14.62 8.43 14.31
CA GLY A 403 -13.60 9.29 14.92
C GLY A 403 -13.59 10.72 14.34
N TRP A 404 -13.82 10.85 13.03
CA TRP A 404 -13.93 12.15 12.36
C TRP A 404 -15.19 12.94 12.76
N ILE A 405 -16.34 12.26 12.90
CA ILE A 405 -17.58 12.90 13.38
C ILE A 405 -17.40 13.41 14.82
N VAL A 406 -16.80 12.59 15.69
CA VAL A 406 -16.50 13.00 17.08
C VAL A 406 -15.56 14.19 17.11
N LEU A 407 -14.52 14.24 16.27
CA LEU A 407 -13.66 15.40 16.10
C LEU A 407 -14.47 16.67 15.79
N LEU A 408 -15.37 16.63 14.81
CA LEU A 408 -16.16 17.80 14.41
C LEU A 408 -17.08 18.29 15.54
N LEU A 409 -17.78 17.36 16.20
CA LEU A 409 -18.69 17.68 17.30
C LEU A 409 -17.92 18.22 18.52
N ALA A 410 -16.79 17.61 18.87
CA ALA A 410 -15.97 18.03 20.00
C ALA A 410 -15.26 19.37 19.73
N ALA A 411 -14.84 19.64 18.49
CA ALA A 411 -14.32 20.94 18.08
C ALA A 411 -15.40 22.04 18.13
N LEU A 412 -16.65 21.72 17.75
CA LEU A 412 -17.78 22.63 17.90
C LEU A 412 -18.07 22.91 19.38
N ALA A 413 -18.06 21.89 20.24
CA ALA A 413 -18.24 22.04 21.69
C ALA A 413 -17.13 22.91 22.32
N GLU A 414 -15.87 22.70 21.93
CA GLU A 414 -14.72 23.48 22.42
C GLU A 414 -14.87 24.98 22.10
N ARG A 415 -15.51 25.35 20.98
CA ARG A 415 -15.72 26.76 20.60
C ARG A 415 -16.46 27.55 21.68
N PHE A 416 -17.35 26.91 22.42
CA PHE A 416 -18.16 27.53 23.47
C PHE A 416 -17.43 27.63 24.81
N TRP A 417 -16.62 26.61 25.16
CA TRP A 417 -16.10 26.46 26.52
C TRP A 417 -14.60 26.67 26.66
N ARG A 418 -13.81 26.51 25.58
CA ARG A 418 -12.37 26.83 25.47
C ARG A 418 -11.49 26.33 26.63
N ASN A 419 -11.88 25.23 27.27
CA ASN A 419 -11.23 24.71 28.48
C ASN A 419 -10.38 23.47 28.23
N GLY A 420 -10.37 22.91 27.01
CA GLY A 420 -9.57 21.74 26.64
C GLY A 420 -10.29 20.38 26.56
N PRO A 421 -11.39 20.08 27.29
CA PRO A 421 -12.05 18.78 27.20
C PRO A 421 -12.53 18.40 25.80
N GLY A 422 -13.01 19.35 24.99
CA GLY A 422 -13.42 19.09 23.61
C GLY A 422 -12.23 18.70 22.75
N LEU A 423 -11.10 19.40 22.88
CA LEU A 423 -9.85 19.04 22.17
C LEU A 423 -9.31 17.68 22.63
N GLY A 424 -9.40 17.37 23.92
CA GLY A 424 -8.96 16.10 24.48
C GLY A 424 -9.78 14.93 23.91
N THR A 425 -11.09 15.12 23.85
CA THR A 425 -12.04 14.15 23.26
C THR A 425 -11.78 13.95 21.78
N ALA A 426 -11.60 15.04 21.02
CA ALA A 426 -11.26 14.97 19.60
C ALA A 426 -9.95 14.19 19.35
N ALA A 427 -8.90 14.52 20.12
CA ALA A 427 -7.60 13.86 19.97
C ALA A 427 -7.65 12.37 20.35
N ALA A 428 -8.32 12.03 21.46
CA ALA A 428 -8.46 10.64 21.91
C ALA A 428 -9.30 9.81 20.93
N ALA A 429 -10.48 10.30 20.53
CA ALA A 429 -11.36 9.58 19.61
C ALA A 429 -10.72 9.40 18.23
N GLY A 430 -10.07 10.45 17.70
CA GLY A 430 -9.31 10.37 16.46
C GLY A 430 -8.16 9.37 16.53
N LEU A 431 -7.37 9.38 17.61
CA LEU A 431 -6.28 8.43 17.81
C LEU A 431 -6.77 6.98 17.90
N ILE A 432 -7.80 6.72 18.70
CA ILE A 432 -8.35 5.36 18.89
C ILE A 432 -8.91 4.84 17.58
N ALA A 433 -9.76 5.63 16.90
CA ALA A 433 -10.36 5.24 15.63
C ALA A 433 -9.29 4.88 14.57
N LEU A 434 -8.29 5.75 14.38
CA LEU A 434 -7.26 5.54 13.37
C LEU A 434 -6.30 4.39 13.74
N SER A 435 -5.99 4.21 15.02
CA SER A 435 -5.13 3.11 15.48
C SER A 435 -5.83 1.75 15.34
N THR A 436 -7.11 1.67 15.72
CA THR A 436 -7.88 0.43 15.56
C THR A 436 -8.09 0.07 14.10
N ALA A 437 -8.41 1.05 13.26
CA ALA A 437 -8.50 0.84 11.81
C ALA A 437 -7.18 0.24 11.28
N HIS A 438 -6.02 0.78 11.70
CA HIS A 438 -4.72 0.25 11.29
C HIS A 438 -4.50 -1.22 11.71
N SER A 439 -4.94 -1.60 12.91
CA SER A 439 -4.84 -2.98 13.41
C SER A 439 -5.74 -3.98 12.67
N LEU A 440 -6.85 -3.52 12.09
CA LEU A 440 -7.82 -4.32 11.33
C LEU A 440 -7.48 -4.49 9.83
N ALA A 441 -6.43 -3.81 9.36
CA ALA A 441 -5.96 -3.94 7.99
C ALA A 441 -5.51 -5.39 7.69
N PRO A 442 -5.69 -5.90 6.45
CA PRO A 442 -5.30 -7.26 6.08
C PRO A 442 -3.84 -7.55 6.47
N GLY A 443 -3.60 -8.63 7.23
CA GLY A 443 -2.26 -8.98 7.71
C GLY A 443 -1.82 -8.37 9.04
N GLY A 444 -2.68 -7.61 9.73
CA GLY A 444 -2.43 -7.20 11.11
C GLY A 444 -2.47 -8.38 12.10
N PRO A 445 -1.85 -8.27 13.29
CA PRO A 445 -1.89 -9.30 14.33
C PRO A 445 -3.31 -9.63 14.85
N ALA A 446 -4.31 -8.87 14.42
CA ALA A 446 -5.70 -8.92 14.86
C ALA A 446 -6.68 -9.36 13.76
N GLU A 447 -6.24 -10.11 12.73
CA GLU A 447 -7.15 -10.62 11.69
C GLU A 447 -8.31 -11.45 12.28
N TRP A 448 -8.07 -12.15 13.39
CA TRP A 448 -9.08 -12.89 14.16
C TRP A 448 -10.03 -12.01 15.00
N ILE A 449 -9.74 -10.71 15.15
CA ILE A 449 -10.59 -9.77 15.92
C ILE A 449 -11.64 -9.10 15.01
N ARG A 450 -11.64 -9.33 13.69
CA ARG A 450 -12.71 -8.85 12.79
C ARG A 450 -14.11 -9.36 13.20
N THR A 451 -14.17 -10.51 13.86
CA THR A 451 -15.41 -11.12 14.38
C THR A 451 -15.85 -10.55 15.74
N VAL A 452 -14.94 -9.91 16.48
CA VAL A 452 -15.20 -9.37 17.84
C VAL A 452 -15.36 -7.84 17.84
N PHE A 453 -14.81 -7.15 16.83
CA PHE A 453 -15.08 -5.73 16.57
C PHE A 453 -16.47 -5.54 15.95
N ASP A 454 -17.48 -5.69 16.80
CA ASP A 454 -18.90 -5.52 16.52
C ASP A 454 -19.34 -4.03 16.67
N MET A 455 -20.64 -3.76 16.55
CA MET A 455 -21.26 -2.45 16.87
C MET A 455 -20.89 -1.93 18.27
N SER A 456 -20.48 -2.81 19.20
CA SER A 456 -20.03 -2.48 20.56
C SER A 456 -18.76 -1.63 20.61
N PHE A 457 -17.83 -1.81 19.67
CA PHE A 457 -16.64 -0.96 19.61
C PHE A 457 -16.92 0.39 18.97
N LEU A 458 -17.78 0.40 17.94
CA LEU A 458 -18.26 1.63 17.32
C LEU A 458 -19.03 2.48 18.36
N SER A 459 -19.88 1.83 19.16
CA SER A 459 -20.61 2.48 20.24
C SER A 459 -19.68 2.95 21.37
N ALA A 460 -18.55 2.28 21.63
CA ALA A 460 -17.54 2.77 22.58
C ALA A 460 -16.86 4.06 22.10
N ILE A 461 -16.47 4.17 20.82
CA ILE A 461 -15.92 5.42 20.27
C ILE A 461 -16.95 6.54 20.36
N VAL A 462 -18.20 6.26 19.98
CA VAL A 462 -19.30 7.22 20.04
C VAL A 462 -19.60 7.60 21.49
N ALA A 463 -19.61 6.66 22.43
CA ALA A 463 -19.83 6.88 23.85
C ALA A 463 -18.72 7.74 24.45
N ILE A 464 -17.44 7.50 24.13
CA ILE A 464 -16.32 8.36 24.53
C ILE A 464 -16.54 9.78 24.00
N GLY A 465 -16.96 9.91 22.73
CA GLY A 465 -17.30 11.19 22.13
C GLY A 465 -18.41 11.91 22.89
N ILE A 466 -19.51 11.20 23.16
CA ILE A 466 -20.67 11.71 23.90
C ILE A 466 -20.25 12.15 25.31
N ILE A 467 -19.60 11.28 26.09
CA ILE A 467 -19.15 11.55 27.46
C ILE A 467 -18.21 12.75 27.49
N GLY A 468 -17.24 12.81 26.57
CA GLY A 468 -16.30 13.91 26.47
C GLY A 468 -16.95 15.25 26.11
N ILE A 469 -17.93 15.24 25.21
CA ILE A 469 -18.74 16.42 24.89
C ILE A 469 -19.57 16.84 26.12
N PHE A 470 -20.23 15.91 26.82
CA PHE A 470 -21.00 16.21 28.02
C PHE A 470 -20.12 16.78 29.16
N MET A 471 -18.91 16.24 29.36
CA MET A 471 -17.94 16.78 30.31
C MET A 471 -17.57 18.23 29.97
N ALA A 472 -17.32 18.53 28.69
CA ALA A 472 -17.06 19.90 28.22
C ALA A 472 -18.25 20.84 28.50
N LEU A 473 -19.48 20.36 28.27
CA LEU A 473 -20.71 21.11 28.54
C LEU A 473 -20.94 21.33 30.04
N ALA A 474 -20.65 20.33 30.88
CA ALA A 474 -20.87 20.38 32.33
C ALA A 474 -19.89 21.34 33.03
N GLU A 475 -18.60 21.27 32.72
CA GLU A 475 -17.60 22.23 33.21
C GLU A 475 -17.96 23.66 32.76
N GLY A 476 -18.48 23.78 31.55
CA GLY A 476 -19.00 25.02 31.03
C GLY A 476 -20.14 25.61 31.85
N ARG A 477 -21.17 24.82 32.12
CA ARG A 477 -22.32 25.24 32.95
C ARG A 477 -21.88 25.61 34.36
N ALA A 478 -20.98 24.83 34.97
CA ALA A 478 -20.41 25.15 36.28
C ALA A 478 -19.67 26.49 36.28
N PHE A 479 -18.88 26.77 35.24
CA PHE A 479 -18.20 28.06 35.06
C PHE A 479 -19.19 29.23 34.91
N HIS A 480 -20.24 29.08 34.11
CA HIS A 480 -21.28 30.11 33.95
C HIS A 480 -22.04 30.38 35.25
N MET A 481 -22.35 29.33 36.02
CA MET A 481 -23.02 29.45 37.32
C MET A 481 -22.14 30.20 38.33
N LEU A 482 -20.87 29.82 38.47
CA LEU A 482 -19.91 30.50 39.35
C LEU A 482 -19.72 31.97 38.95
N ARG A 483 -19.70 32.28 37.65
CA ARG A 483 -19.62 33.66 37.17
C ARG A 483 -20.87 34.48 37.48
N ARG A 484 -22.07 33.89 37.41
CA ARG A 484 -23.32 34.55 37.82
C ARG A 484 -23.33 34.85 39.31
N ILE A 485 -22.93 33.88 40.13
CA ILE A 485 -22.82 34.06 41.59
C ILE A 485 -21.78 35.14 41.91
N ALA A 486 -20.60 35.12 41.29
CA ALA A 486 -19.56 36.12 41.51
C ALA A 486 -19.96 37.54 41.05
N ASN A 487 -20.81 37.66 40.02
CA ASN A 487 -21.36 38.94 39.58
C ASN A 487 -22.48 39.43 40.51
N ALA A 488 -23.33 38.53 41.01
CA ALA A 488 -24.35 38.84 42.01
C ALA A 488 -23.72 39.29 43.35
N MET A 489 -22.65 38.62 43.80
CA MET A 489 -21.90 39.08 44.98
C MET A 489 -21.28 40.47 44.77
N ARG A 490 -20.76 40.75 43.56
CA ARG A 490 -20.20 42.08 43.23
C ARG A 490 -21.26 43.18 43.16
N SER A 491 -22.48 42.89 42.71
CA SER A 491 -23.58 43.87 42.73
C SER A 491 -24.04 44.16 44.15
N VAL A 492 -24.12 43.15 45.02
CA VAL A 492 -24.46 43.31 46.44
C VAL A 492 -23.40 44.16 47.17
N VAL A 493 -22.11 43.88 46.94
CA VAL A 493 -21.01 44.68 47.52
C VAL A 493 -21.01 46.12 47.00
N ARG A 494 -21.43 46.38 45.75
CA ARG A 494 -21.61 47.73 45.22
C ARG A 494 -22.79 48.47 45.85
N GLN A 495 -23.93 47.79 46.06
CA GLN A 495 -25.11 48.35 46.72
C GLN A 495 -24.82 48.74 48.17
N ASN A 496 -24.14 47.87 48.94
CA ASN A 496 -23.73 48.21 50.31
C ASN A 496 -22.75 49.39 50.35
N LYS A 497 -21.84 49.52 49.37
CA LYS A 497 -20.95 50.69 49.30
C LYS A 497 -21.71 51.98 49.01
N SER A 498 -22.74 51.96 48.15
CA SER A 498 -23.56 53.16 47.91
C SER A 498 -24.38 53.58 49.12
N GLU A 499 -24.93 52.65 49.90
CA GLU A 499 -25.66 52.98 51.13
C GLU A 499 -24.76 53.58 52.23
N ILE A 500 -23.53 53.07 52.38
CA ILE A 500 -22.55 53.60 53.34
C ILE A 500 -22.10 55.03 52.95
N THR A 501 -22.11 55.38 51.66
CA THR A 501 -21.70 56.74 51.21
C THR A 501 -22.81 57.78 51.39
N VAL A 502 -24.08 57.37 51.53
CA VAL A 502 -25.22 58.26 51.79
C VAL A 502 -25.43 58.51 53.29
N ALA A 503 -24.86 57.66 54.15
CA ALA A 503 -24.99 57.74 55.61
C ALA A 503 -23.85 58.49 56.33
N SER A 504 -23.05 59.31 55.65
CA SER A 504 -22.12 60.24 56.31
C SER A 504 -22.81 61.58 56.58
N PRO A 505 -23.08 61.96 57.84
CA PRO A 505 -23.62 63.29 58.13
C PRO A 505 -22.51 64.32 57.93
N SER A 506 -22.79 65.34 57.12
CA SER A 506 -22.06 66.61 57.13
C SER A 506 -22.11 67.22 58.54
N CYS A 507 -20.95 67.64 59.05
CA CYS A 507 -20.79 68.38 60.30
C CYS A 507 -21.72 69.58 60.42
#